data_AF-A0A7T8HF29-F1
#
_entry.id   AF-A0A7T8HF29-F1
#
_cell.length_a   1.000
_cell.length_b   1.000
_cell.length_c   1.000
_cell.angle_alpha   90.00
_cell.angle_beta   90.00
_cell.angle_gamma   90.00
#
_symmetry.space_group_name_H-M   'P 1'
#
loop_
_entity.id
_entity.type
_entity.pdbx_description
1 polymer ?
#
loop_
_entity_poly.entity_id
_entity_poly.type
_entity_poly.pdbx_seq_one_letter_code
_entity_poly.pdbx_strand_id
1 'polypeptide(L)'
;QSCRDYGDYDDGIPGNPVGELQELCMNRRMQPPTYEPHERSFVLVCIVGSKYRESGSGKSKKLAKRQAAYKMLSKLKTIPASTTKARTALDEDELALGIAHGTPRYGKSANRTISSPPRSAPSWAQSSPLSRASQISQEQDFSVTYVDIEEVALNGESHCLIQLSTDPVAVCYGVGTSAKEAKLNAAFHACEYLRIITK
;
A
#
# COMPACT_ATOMS: atom_id res chain seq x y z
N GLN A 1 23.47 -33.90 2.47
CA GLN A 1 22.19 -34.45 3.02
C GLN A 1 21.19 -33.33 3.24
N SER A 2 20.15 -33.20 2.41
CA SER A 2 18.97 -32.37 2.72
C SER A 2 17.76 -33.30 2.73
N CYS A 3 17.49 -33.89 3.88
CA CYS A 3 16.29 -34.69 4.10
C CYS A 3 15.15 -33.71 4.39
N ARG A 4 14.46 -33.24 3.35
CA ARG A 4 13.14 -32.63 3.53
C ARG A 4 12.12 -33.75 3.39
N ASP A 5 11.75 -34.29 4.54
CA ASP A 5 10.67 -35.25 4.74
C ASP A 5 9.37 -34.68 4.15
N TYR A 6 9.05 -35.08 2.92
CA TYR A 6 7.77 -34.81 2.27
C TYR A 6 6.81 -35.90 2.72
N GLY A 7 6.19 -35.69 3.87
CA GLY A 7 5.24 -36.62 4.45
C GLY A 7 4.14 -37.05 3.49
N ASP A 8 3.57 -38.20 3.79
CA ASP A 8 2.42 -38.85 3.18
C ASP A 8 1.15 -37.98 3.32
N TYR A 9 0.84 -37.15 2.32
CA TYR A 9 -0.43 -36.42 2.26
C TYR A 9 -1.29 -37.03 1.16
N ASP A 10 -2.47 -37.52 1.55
CA ASP A 10 -3.53 -38.11 0.70
C ASP A 10 -4.22 -37.06 -0.21
N ASP A 11 -3.49 -36.07 -0.71
CA ASP A 11 -3.98 -35.02 -1.59
C ASP A 11 -3.43 -35.09 -3.02
N GLY A 12 -2.51 -36.02 -3.29
CA GLY A 12 -1.96 -36.28 -4.62
C GLY A 12 -1.13 -35.13 -5.19
N ILE A 13 -0.77 -34.13 -4.38
CA ILE A 13 0.00 -32.97 -4.83
C ILE A 13 1.48 -33.17 -4.46
N PRO A 14 2.36 -33.40 -5.44
CA PRO A 14 3.78 -33.59 -5.17
C PRO A 14 4.44 -32.26 -4.76
N GLY A 15 5.46 -32.35 -3.90
CA GLY A 15 6.33 -31.22 -3.57
C GLY A 15 5.73 -30.20 -2.60
N ASN A 16 6.25 -28.97 -2.65
CA ASN A 16 5.87 -27.87 -1.76
C ASN A 16 5.21 -26.73 -2.56
N PRO A 17 3.92 -26.88 -2.93
CA PRO A 17 3.24 -25.88 -3.75
C PRO A 17 3.10 -24.51 -3.05
N VAL A 18 3.11 -24.49 -1.71
CA VAL A 18 3.06 -23.25 -0.92
C VAL A 18 4.37 -22.47 -1.07
N GLY A 19 5.51 -23.16 -0.93
CA GLY A 19 6.83 -22.55 -1.11
C GLY A 19 7.08 -22.15 -2.56
N GLU A 20 6.76 -23.04 -3.51
CA GLU A 20 6.88 -22.74 -4.95
C GLU A 20 6.03 -21.54 -5.36
N LEU A 21 4.81 -21.41 -4.83
CA LEU A 21 3.96 -20.26 -5.10
C LEU A 21 4.56 -18.97 -4.54
N GLN A 22 5.11 -19.02 -3.34
CA GLN A 22 5.77 -17.87 -2.73
C GLN A 22 6.98 -17.42 -3.56
N GLU A 23 7.83 -18.35 -3.98
CA GLU A 23 8.96 -18.07 -4.87
C GLU A 23 8.51 -17.50 -6.22
N LEU A 24 7.45 -18.05 -6.82
CA LEU A 24 6.90 -17.54 -8.09
C LEU A 24 6.42 -16.09 -7.94
N CYS A 25 5.72 -15.76 -6.85
CA CYS A 25 5.26 -14.40 -6.58
C CYS A 25 6.44 -13.44 -6.41
N MET A 26 7.46 -13.84 -5.65
CA MET A 26 8.68 -13.05 -5.45
C MET A 26 9.43 -12.80 -6.76
N ASN A 27 9.58 -13.83 -7.58
CA ASN A 27 10.26 -13.73 -8.88
C ASN A 27 9.49 -12.85 -9.87
N ARG A 28 8.15 -12.88 -9.84
CA ARG A 28 7.28 -12.06 -10.69
C ARG A 28 6.99 -10.66 -10.12
N ARG A 29 7.60 -10.28 -8.98
CA ARG A 29 7.32 -9.02 -8.26
C ARG A 29 5.83 -8.82 -7.96
N MET A 30 5.11 -9.92 -7.75
CA MET A 30 3.72 -9.91 -7.33
C MET A 30 3.65 -9.85 -5.80
N GLN A 31 2.54 -9.35 -5.27
CA GLN A 31 2.30 -9.39 -3.83
C GLN A 31 2.34 -10.84 -3.31
N PRO A 32 2.86 -11.05 -2.08
CA PRO A 32 2.92 -12.38 -1.50
C PRO A 32 1.51 -12.98 -1.30
N PRO A 33 1.36 -14.31 -1.37
CA PRO A 33 0.06 -14.97 -1.22
C PRO A 33 -0.50 -14.82 0.20
N THR A 34 -1.70 -14.26 0.32
CA THR A 34 -2.49 -14.18 1.56
C THR A 34 -3.47 -15.34 1.64
N TYR A 35 -3.70 -15.86 2.86
CA TYR A 35 -4.54 -17.04 3.09
C TYR A 35 -5.63 -16.73 4.11
N GLU A 36 -6.88 -16.64 3.65
CA GLU A 36 -8.03 -16.29 4.48
C GLU A 36 -8.90 -17.52 4.76
N PRO A 37 -9.37 -17.70 6.01
CA PRO A 37 -10.38 -18.71 6.33
C PRO A 37 -11.70 -18.41 5.61
N HIS A 38 -12.31 -19.40 4.98
CA HIS A 38 -13.68 -19.28 4.48
C HIS A 38 -14.67 -19.79 5.55
N GLU A 39 -15.91 -19.31 5.54
CA GLU A 39 -17.00 -19.72 6.46
C GLU A 39 -17.28 -21.23 6.48
N ARG A 40 -16.73 -21.98 5.54
CA ARG A 40 -16.84 -23.44 5.48
C ARG A 40 -15.64 -24.06 6.18
N SER A 41 -15.91 -24.88 7.20
CA SER A 41 -14.86 -25.62 7.90
C SER A 41 -14.00 -26.39 6.89
N PHE A 42 -12.68 -26.18 6.98
CA PHE A 42 -11.67 -26.77 6.09
C PHE A 42 -11.62 -26.27 4.64
N VAL A 43 -12.11 -25.05 4.39
CA VAL A 43 -11.84 -24.31 3.15
C VAL A 43 -10.98 -23.09 3.45
N LEU A 44 -10.00 -22.85 2.59
CA LEU A 44 -9.07 -21.74 2.71
C LEU A 44 -8.86 -21.08 1.35
N VAL A 45 -8.88 -19.75 1.33
CA VAL A 45 -8.76 -18.96 0.12
C VAL A 45 -7.35 -18.39 0.03
N CYS A 46 -6.66 -18.67 -1.07
CA CYS A 46 -5.39 -18.07 -1.45
C CYS A 46 -5.64 -16.87 -2.37
N ILE A 47 -5.06 -15.73 -2.02
CA ILE A 47 -5.17 -14.47 -2.75
C ILE A 47 -3.76 -14.01 -3.12
N VAL A 48 -3.54 -13.69 -4.39
CA VAL A 48 -2.26 -13.14 -4.89
C VAL A 48 -2.56 -11.86 -5.67
N GLY A 49 -2.22 -10.72 -5.07
CA GLY A 49 -2.63 -9.39 -5.57
C GLY A 49 -4.16 -9.25 -5.66
N SER A 50 -4.63 -8.24 -6.40
CA SER A 50 -6.07 -7.95 -6.51
C SER A 50 -6.81 -8.86 -7.51
N LYS A 51 -6.08 -9.54 -8.41
CA LYS A 51 -6.69 -10.25 -9.56
C LYS A 51 -6.85 -11.76 -9.35
N TYR A 52 -6.01 -12.38 -8.53
CA TYR A 52 -5.96 -13.84 -8.45
C TYR A 52 -6.44 -14.33 -7.10
N ARG A 53 -7.57 -15.03 -7.11
CA ARG A 53 -8.18 -15.68 -5.96
C ARG A 53 -8.47 -17.13 -6.30
N GLU A 54 -8.04 -18.05 -5.44
CA GLU A 54 -8.29 -19.48 -5.58
C GLU A 54 -8.60 -20.10 -4.23
N SER A 55 -9.49 -21.09 -4.20
CA SER A 55 -9.86 -21.78 -2.96
C SER A 55 -9.40 -23.24 -2.96
N GLY A 56 -8.83 -23.63 -1.84
CA GLY A 56 -8.48 -25.01 -1.53
C GLY A 56 -9.36 -25.53 -0.41
N SER A 57 -9.75 -26.78 -0.50
CA SER A 57 -10.48 -27.48 0.56
C SER A 57 -9.64 -28.67 1.04
N GLY A 58 -10.00 -29.28 2.15
CA GLY A 58 -9.30 -30.48 2.60
C GLY A 58 -9.89 -31.07 3.86
N LYS A 59 -9.26 -32.13 4.37
CA LYS A 59 -9.60 -32.72 5.68
C LYS A 59 -9.04 -31.89 6.85
N SER A 60 -8.21 -30.89 6.56
CA SER A 60 -7.59 -29.99 7.54
C SER A 60 -7.25 -28.63 6.93
N LYS A 61 -7.05 -27.60 7.76
CA LYS A 61 -6.59 -26.26 7.30
C LYS A 61 -5.23 -26.31 6.59
N LYS A 62 -4.34 -27.23 7.01
CA LYS A 62 -3.03 -27.46 6.38
C LYS A 62 -3.18 -28.00 4.95
N LEU A 63 -4.07 -28.97 4.74
CA LEU A 63 -4.39 -29.52 3.42
C LEU A 63 -5.11 -28.49 2.54
N ALA A 64 -6.08 -27.75 3.12
CA ALA A 64 -6.78 -26.69 2.41
C ALA A 64 -5.83 -25.61 1.88
N LYS A 65 -4.87 -25.17 2.71
CA LYS A 65 -3.82 -24.23 2.30
C LYS A 65 -2.98 -24.76 1.14
N ARG A 66 -2.57 -26.02 1.21
CA ARG A 66 -1.77 -26.65 0.17
C ARG A 66 -2.52 -26.77 -1.16
N GLN A 67 -3.78 -27.22 -1.12
CA GLN A 67 -4.62 -27.28 -2.32
C GLN A 67 -4.86 -25.89 -2.93
N ALA A 68 -5.09 -24.88 -2.09
CA ALA A 68 -5.29 -23.50 -2.54
C ALA A 68 -4.03 -22.99 -3.27
N ALA A 69 -2.85 -23.24 -2.68
CA ALA A 69 -1.59 -22.84 -3.26
C ALA A 69 -1.29 -23.55 -4.59
N TYR A 70 -1.57 -24.85 -4.69
CA TYR A 70 -1.36 -25.61 -5.92
C TYR A 70 -2.23 -25.11 -7.09
N LYS A 71 -3.52 -24.87 -6.84
CA LYS A 71 -4.43 -24.31 -7.85
C LYS A 71 -3.98 -22.92 -8.31
N MET A 72 -3.58 -22.07 -7.36
CA MET A 72 -3.06 -20.74 -7.65
C MET A 72 -1.77 -20.81 -8.48
N LEU A 73 -0.85 -21.70 -8.12
CA LEU A 73 0.42 -21.89 -8.84
C LEU A 73 0.18 -22.31 -10.30
N SER A 74 -0.71 -23.27 -10.54
CA SER A 74 -1.09 -23.71 -11.89
C SER A 74 -1.73 -22.58 -12.71
N LYS A 75 -2.57 -21.76 -12.07
CA LYS A 75 -3.19 -20.58 -12.70
C LYS A 75 -2.16 -19.50 -13.08
N LEU A 76 -1.19 -19.23 -12.21
CA LEU A 76 -0.16 -18.22 -12.50
C LEU A 76 0.86 -18.72 -13.55
N LYS A 77 1.14 -20.02 -13.60
CA LYS A 77 2.04 -20.63 -14.60
C LYS A 77 1.43 -20.65 -16.01
N THR A 78 0.10 -20.79 -16.13
CA THR A 78 -0.62 -20.86 -17.43
C THR A 78 -0.83 -19.50 -18.09
N ILE A 79 -0.65 -18.40 -17.36
CA ILE A 79 -0.77 -17.04 -17.89
C ILE A 79 0.64 -16.59 -18.36
N PRO A 80 0.90 -16.49 -19.68
CA PRO A 80 2.15 -15.91 -20.18
C PRO A 80 2.22 -14.43 -19.79
N ALA A 81 3.41 -13.93 -19.48
CA ALA A 81 3.68 -12.57 -18.99
C ALA A 81 3.38 -11.43 -20.00
N SER A 82 2.56 -11.67 -21.03
CA SER A 82 2.31 -10.80 -22.17
C SER A 82 0.84 -10.43 -22.32
N THR A 83 0.27 -9.68 -21.36
CA THR A 83 -0.89 -8.81 -21.63
C THR A 83 -0.89 -7.65 -20.63
N THR A 84 0.17 -6.84 -20.68
CA THR A 84 0.20 -5.52 -20.06
C THR A 84 0.03 -4.48 -21.15
N LYS A 85 -1.19 -4.30 -21.68
CA LYS A 85 -1.68 -3.02 -22.24
C LYS A 85 -3.22 -2.97 -22.21
N ALA A 86 -3.72 -1.86 -21.67
CA ALA A 86 -5.07 -1.30 -21.71
C ALA A 86 -6.15 -1.96 -20.81
N ARG A 87 -6.43 -1.38 -19.62
CA ARG A 87 -7.43 -0.32 -19.31
C ARG A 87 -8.83 -0.95 -19.10
N THR A 88 -9.62 -0.73 -18.06
CA THR A 88 -9.89 0.31 -17.03
C THR A 88 -10.83 -0.40 -16.01
N ALA A 89 -10.82 -0.17 -14.70
CA ALA A 89 -11.42 0.98 -14.03
C ALA A 89 -11.26 0.77 -12.51
N LEU A 90 -10.86 1.84 -11.82
CA LEU A 90 -11.07 2.20 -10.40
C LEU A 90 -10.73 1.13 -9.34
N ASP A 91 -9.64 1.36 -8.61
CA ASP A 91 -9.62 1.48 -7.14
C ASP A 91 -8.16 1.52 -6.63
N GLU A 92 -7.78 2.70 -6.14
CA GLU A 92 -6.90 3.03 -5.02
C GLU A 92 -5.73 2.08 -4.68
N ASP A 93 -4.51 2.38 -5.18
CA ASP A 93 -3.23 2.23 -4.46
C ASP A 93 -2.05 2.53 -5.40
N GLU A 94 -1.85 3.81 -5.73
CA GLU A 94 -0.61 4.32 -6.34
C GLU A 94 0.06 5.31 -5.37
N LEU A 95 0.31 4.85 -4.14
CA LEU A 95 1.08 5.61 -3.13
C LEU A 95 2.06 4.72 -2.35
N ALA A 96 2.77 3.81 -3.01
CA ALA A 96 4.01 3.24 -2.47
C ALA A 96 4.69 2.34 -3.49
N LEU A 97 5.74 2.81 -4.17
CA LEU A 97 6.95 2.03 -4.52
C LEU A 97 7.87 2.87 -5.42
N GLY A 98 8.86 3.50 -4.80
CA GLY A 98 9.99 4.13 -5.47
C GLY A 98 11.32 3.82 -4.79
N ILE A 99 11.50 2.64 -4.19
CA ILE A 99 12.76 2.26 -3.51
C ILE A 99 13.30 0.92 -4.03
N ALA A 100 14.53 1.00 -4.56
CA ALA A 100 15.46 -0.05 -5.02
C ALA A 100 15.08 -0.71 -6.37
N HIS A 101 15.74 -0.52 -7.51
CA HIS A 101 17.18 -0.38 -7.76
C HIS A 101 17.45 0.61 -8.90
N GLY A 102 18.22 1.63 -8.56
CA GLY A 102 18.72 2.64 -9.49
C GLY A 102 19.17 3.79 -8.62
N THR A 103 20.47 3.87 -8.36
CA THR A 103 21.02 5.05 -7.69
C THR A 103 20.62 6.29 -8.50
N PRO A 104 20.18 7.36 -7.83
CA PRO A 104 20.85 8.60 -8.11
C PRO A 104 21.18 9.33 -6.81
N ARG A 105 22.49 9.37 -6.54
CA ARG A 105 23.21 10.49 -5.91
C ARG A 105 22.65 10.98 -4.56
N TYR A 106 23.37 10.57 -3.52
CA TYR A 106 23.88 11.54 -2.54
C TYR A 106 24.31 12.82 -3.28
N GLY A 107 23.56 13.90 -3.10
CA GLY A 107 23.77 15.12 -3.85
C GLY A 107 22.79 16.19 -3.45
N LYS A 108 23.10 16.84 -2.33
CA LYS A 108 22.84 18.26 -2.05
C LYS A 108 21.82 18.88 -3.03
N SER A 109 20.53 18.85 -2.72
CA SER A 109 19.56 19.68 -3.44
C SER A 109 19.21 20.85 -2.53
N ALA A 110 19.79 21.98 -2.88
CA ALA A 110 19.50 23.27 -2.33
C ALA A 110 17.98 23.51 -2.32
N ASN A 111 17.47 23.89 -1.14
CA ASN A 111 16.45 24.92 -0.99
C ASN A 111 15.37 24.92 -2.09
N ARG A 112 14.48 23.93 -2.10
CA ARG A 112 13.13 24.18 -2.63
C ARG A 112 12.42 25.05 -1.60
N THR A 113 12.76 26.34 -1.61
CA THR A 113 11.89 27.38 -1.11
C THR A 113 10.51 27.06 -1.69
N ILE A 114 9.53 26.83 -0.84
CA ILE A 114 8.13 26.66 -1.22
C ILE A 114 7.75 27.96 -1.93
N SER A 115 7.95 28.00 -3.24
CA SER A 115 7.64 29.16 -4.04
C SER A 115 6.13 29.24 -4.08
N SER A 116 5.61 30.37 -3.60
CA SER A 116 4.20 30.71 -3.72
C SER A 116 3.75 30.37 -5.15
N PRO A 117 2.61 29.69 -5.33
CA PRO A 117 2.16 29.36 -6.66
C PRO A 117 2.02 30.64 -7.50
N PRO A 118 2.26 30.55 -8.82
CA PRO A 118 2.20 31.71 -9.70
C PRO A 118 0.83 32.39 -9.56
N ARG A 119 0.79 33.71 -9.72
CA ARG A 119 -0.44 34.54 -9.58
C ARG A 119 -1.62 34.08 -10.43
N SER A 120 -1.36 33.30 -11.48
CA SER A 120 -2.37 32.67 -12.35
C SER A 120 -2.96 31.37 -11.79
N ALA A 121 -2.45 30.87 -10.65
CA ALA A 121 -2.98 29.69 -9.99
C ALA A 121 -4.38 29.99 -9.42
N PRO A 122 -5.29 28.99 -9.43
CA PRO A 122 -6.63 29.15 -8.89
C PRO A 122 -6.57 29.60 -7.42
N SER A 123 -7.55 30.39 -6.98
CA SER A 123 -7.59 31.05 -5.66
C SER A 123 -7.24 30.11 -4.49
N TRP A 124 -7.64 28.85 -4.55
CA TRP A 124 -7.35 27.84 -3.54
C TRP A 124 -5.86 27.50 -3.39
N ALA A 125 -5.08 27.60 -4.46
CA ALA A 125 -3.63 27.38 -4.41
C ALA A 125 -2.91 28.56 -3.74
N GLN A 126 -3.54 29.73 -3.68
CA GLN A 126 -2.93 30.95 -3.14
C GLN A 126 -2.93 30.96 -1.60
N SER A 127 -3.83 30.19 -0.95
CA SER A 127 -3.86 30.04 0.50
C SER A 127 -2.83 29.04 1.01
N SER A 128 -2.26 29.26 2.20
CA SER A 128 -1.34 28.31 2.83
C SER A 128 -2.03 26.96 3.06
N PRO A 129 -1.31 25.82 2.95
CA PRO A 129 -1.91 24.49 3.13
C PRO A 129 -2.64 24.31 4.47
N LEU A 130 -2.15 24.95 5.54
CA LEU A 130 -2.79 24.95 6.86
C LEU A 130 -4.14 25.66 6.87
N SER A 131 -4.21 26.83 6.23
CA SER A 131 -5.46 27.58 6.10
C SER A 131 -6.46 26.82 5.23
N ARG A 132 -5.96 26.19 4.15
CA ARG A 132 -6.76 25.44 3.19
C ARG A 132 -7.41 24.22 3.84
N ALA A 133 -6.64 23.41 4.56
CA ALA A 133 -7.17 22.23 5.26
C ALA A 133 -8.25 22.60 6.29
N SER A 134 -8.04 23.69 7.04
CA SER A 134 -9.01 24.19 8.04
C SER A 134 -10.29 24.73 7.40
N GLN A 135 -10.19 25.33 6.22
CA GLN A 135 -11.36 25.82 5.49
C GLN A 135 -12.21 24.64 4.99
N ILE A 136 -11.58 23.65 4.35
CA ILE A 136 -12.29 22.47 3.82
C ILE A 136 -12.97 21.71 4.97
N SER A 137 -12.31 21.63 6.14
CA SER A 137 -12.87 20.95 7.30
C SER A 137 -14.15 21.60 7.84
N GLN A 138 -14.24 22.94 7.81
CA GLN A 138 -15.45 23.66 8.16
C GLN A 138 -16.55 23.50 7.11
N GLU A 139 -16.18 23.53 5.82
CA GLU A 139 -17.11 23.40 4.71
C GLU A 139 -17.76 22.01 4.64
N GLN A 140 -17.01 20.96 4.98
CA GLN A 140 -17.42 19.56 4.88
C GLN A 140 -17.75 18.93 6.24
N ASP A 141 -17.81 19.75 7.30
CA ASP A 141 -18.15 19.36 8.67
C ASP A 141 -17.36 18.16 9.23
N PHE A 142 -16.03 18.16 9.01
CA PHE A 142 -15.11 17.22 9.65
C PHE A 142 -14.07 17.96 10.52
N SER A 143 -13.49 17.26 11.48
CA SER A 143 -12.43 17.77 12.34
C SER A 143 -11.03 17.37 11.83
N VAL A 144 -10.07 18.29 11.99
CA VAL A 144 -8.65 18.10 11.66
C VAL A 144 -7.86 18.13 12.95
N THR A 145 -7.11 17.06 13.24
CA THR A 145 -6.23 16.98 14.41
C THR A 145 -4.79 16.80 13.96
N TYR A 146 -3.91 17.68 14.43
CA TYR A 146 -2.47 17.61 14.19
C TYR A 146 -1.79 16.95 15.37
N VAL A 147 -0.98 15.93 15.10
CA VAL A 147 -0.20 15.20 16.10
C VAL A 147 1.27 15.31 15.70
N ASP A 148 2.02 16.11 16.44
CA ASP A 148 3.46 16.22 16.27
C ASP A 148 4.13 15.03 16.98
N ILE A 149 5.09 14.39 16.31
CA ILE A 149 5.85 13.29 16.90
C ILE A 149 7.13 13.90 17.50
N GLU A 150 7.17 13.95 18.83
CA GLU A 150 8.27 14.57 19.60
C GLU A 150 9.59 13.78 19.53
N GLU A 151 9.53 12.51 19.12
CA GLU A 151 10.72 11.70 18.87
C GLU A 151 11.36 12.11 17.55
N VAL A 152 12.42 12.92 17.65
CA VAL A 152 13.23 13.32 16.51
C VAL A 152 13.91 12.07 15.95
N ALA A 153 13.67 11.79 14.67
CA ALA A 153 14.29 10.66 14.02
C ALA A 153 15.83 10.80 14.01
N LEU A 154 16.55 9.68 13.86
CA LEU A 154 18.03 9.66 13.88
C LEU A 154 18.69 10.60 12.85
N ASN A 155 17.92 11.04 11.86
CA ASN A 155 18.32 11.98 10.83
C ASN A 155 18.08 13.47 11.19
N GLY A 156 17.53 13.76 12.37
CA GLY A 156 17.20 15.12 12.81
C GLY A 156 15.88 15.67 12.25
N GLU A 157 15.08 14.85 11.56
CA GLU A 157 13.81 15.27 10.99
C GLU A 157 12.69 15.27 12.04
N SER A 158 11.78 16.24 11.90
CA SER A 158 10.52 16.33 12.64
C SER A 158 9.40 15.69 11.84
N HIS A 159 8.48 15.04 12.52
CA HIS A 159 7.39 14.30 11.91
C HIS A 159 6.05 14.83 12.44
N CYS A 160 5.05 14.91 11.58
CA CYS A 160 3.71 15.35 11.92
C CYS A 160 2.68 14.44 11.23
N LEU A 161 1.64 14.07 11.97
CA LEU A 161 0.48 13.35 11.47
C LEU A 161 -0.74 14.27 11.52
N ILE A 162 -1.60 14.18 10.52
CA ILE A 162 -2.90 14.83 10.48
C ILE A 162 -3.95 13.75 10.41
N GLN A 163 -4.85 13.73 11.38
CA GLN A 163 -6.05 12.91 11.34
C GLN A 163 -7.24 13.75 10.87
N LEU A 164 -7.93 13.26 9.85
CA LEU A 164 -9.17 13.81 9.32
C LEU A 164 -10.31 12.88 9.75
N SER A 165 -11.31 13.40 10.45
CA SER A 165 -12.47 12.61 10.88
C SER A 165 -13.53 12.42 9.78
N THR A 166 -13.07 12.28 8.54
CA THR A 166 -13.90 11.85 7.41
C THR A 166 -14.41 10.42 7.63
N ASP A 167 -15.38 9.98 6.85
CA ASP A 167 -15.84 8.59 6.83
C ASP A 167 -15.49 7.94 5.47
N PRO A 168 -14.49 7.03 5.40
CA PRO A 168 -13.69 6.52 6.51
C PRO A 168 -12.64 7.53 7.02
N VAL A 169 -12.15 7.32 8.25
CA VAL A 169 -11.12 8.16 8.87
C VAL A 169 -9.84 8.11 8.03
N ALA A 170 -9.27 9.28 7.74
CA ALA A 170 -8.05 9.41 6.97
C ALA A 170 -6.91 9.99 7.80
N VAL A 171 -5.68 9.55 7.51
CA VAL A 171 -4.47 10.06 8.16
C VAL A 171 -3.45 10.46 7.09
N CYS A 172 -2.92 11.68 7.20
CA CYS A 172 -1.87 12.21 6.34
C CYS A 172 -0.59 12.41 7.14
N TYR A 173 0.56 12.25 6.49
CA TYR A 173 1.87 12.32 7.14
C TYR A 173 2.74 13.38 6.49
N GLY A 174 3.52 14.09 7.29
CA GLY A 174 4.50 15.08 6.84
C GLY A 174 5.80 15.02 7.61
N VAL A 175 6.89 15.28 6.90
CA VAL A 175 8.26 15.32 7.43
C VAL A 175 8.86 16.67 7.11
N GLY A 176 9.68 17.20 8.01
CA GLY A 176 10.43 18.41 7.77
C GLY A 176 11.64 18.54 8.67
N THR A 177 12.50 19.51 8.37
CA THR A 177 13.66 19.84 9.23
C THR A 177 13.24 20.54 10.52
N SER A 178 11.96 20.94 10.63
CA SER A 178 11.36 21.52 11.83
C SER A 178 9.91 21.06 11.98
N ALA A 179 9.37 21.11 13.21
CA ALA A 179 7.97 20.79 13.47
C ALA A 179 7.00 21.61 12.60
N LYS A 180 7.31 22.90 12.39
CA LYS A 180 6.52 23.79 11.53
C LYS A 180 6.52 23.33 10.07
N GLU A 181 7.66 22.91 9.55
CA GLU A 181 7.78 22.38 8.18
C GLU A 181 7.08 21.03 8.04
N ALA A 182 7.25 20.13 9.01
CA ALA A 182 6.57 18.83 9.04
C ALA A 182 5.05 19.00 9.01
N LYS A 183 4.53 19.96 9.79
CA LYS A 183 3.10 20.30 9.85
C LYS A 183 2.58 20.90 8.55
N LEU A 184 3.36 21.77 7.90
CA LEU A 184 3.04 22.31 6.58
C LEU A 184 2.98 21.21 5.51
N ASN A 185 3.96 20.30 5.50
CA ASN A 185 4.02 19.18 4.56
C ASN A 185 2.86 18.20 4.78
N ALA A 186 2.52 17.91 6.04
CA ALA A 186 1.36 17.08 6.35
C ALA A 186 0.07 17.73 5.84
N ALA A 187 -0.09 19.05 6.03
CA ALA A 187 -1.28 19.78 5.59
C ALA A 187 -1.40 19.86 4.06
N PHE A 188 -0.27 19.92 3.36
CA PHE A 188 -0.24 19.83 1.91
C PHE A 188 -0.76 18.48 1.42
N HIS A 189 -0.28 17.37 1.99
CA HIS A 189 -0.79 16.03 1.67
C HIS A 189 -2.28 15.87 2.02
N ALA A 190 -2.73 16.45 3.13
CA ALA A 190 -4.16 16.47 3.48
C ALA A 190 -5.02 17.21 2.44
N CYS A 191 -4.55 18.36 1.93
CA CYS A 191 -5.27 19.08 0.88
C CYS A 191 -5.37 18.29 -0.43
N GLU A 192 -4.29 17.60 -0.82
CA GLU A 192 -4.28 16.75 -2.01
C GLU A 192 -5.21 15.53 -1.85
N TYR A 193 -5.23 14.91 -0.67
CA TYR A 193 -6.17 13.84 -0.34
C TYR A 193 -7.62 14.33 -0.45
N LEU A 194 -7.94 15.45 0.22
CA LEU A 194 -9.28 16.03 0.19
C LEU A 194 -9.73 16.35 -1.24
N ARG A 195 -8.84 16.89 -2.09
CA ARG A 195 -9.12 17.15 -3.51
C ARG A 195 -9.56 15.90 -4.28
N ILE A 196 -9.07 14.72 -3.90
CA ILE A 196 -9.42 13.46 -4.55
C ILE A 196 -10.81 13.01 -4.07
N ILE A 197 -11.08 13.11 -2.77
CA ILE A 197 -12.30 12.55 -2.16
C ILE A 197 -13.52 13.48 -2.16
N THR A 198 -13.36 14.80 -2.27
CA THR A 198 -14.46 15.78 -2.20
C THR A 198 -14.96 16.22 -3.60
N LYS A 199 -15.10 15.30 -4.56
CA LYS A 199 -15.59 15.59 -5.92
C LYS A 199 -17.10 15.48 -6.08
#